data_AF-A0A7K3DDJ2-F1
#
_entry.id   AF-A0A7K3DDJ2-F1
#
_cell.length_a   1.000
_cell.length_b   1.000
_cell.length_c   1.000
_cell.angle_alpha   90.00
_cell.angle_beta   90.00
_cell.angle_gamma   90.00
#
_symmetry.space_group_name_H-M   'P 1'
#
loop_
_entity.id
_entity.type
_entity.pdbx_description
1 polymer ?
#
loop_
_entity_poly.entity_id
_entity_poly.type
_entity_poly.pdbx_seq_one_letter_code
_entity_poly.pdbx_strand_id
1 'polypeptide(L)'
;EPLPAAAERLRTALAGAAQGRLGLVVAEVDVRVTELLTEPLAPPAADAAAPGVPAGPDGPDEPDGPDVPEATSGAPRPVPAGDTDRAVEAALAVPGVLRPATAPVGLGRSVHIEERAAGEGAALPRRHVRVELVLARDARALDVARAVREAVGAALPDTPTVAVLVMGFGDLGD
;
A
#
# COMPACT_ATOMS: atom_id res chain seq x y z
N GLU A 1 -8.31 16.21 34.18
CA GLU A 1 -8.50 14.77 34.45
C GLU A 1 -7.13 14.13 34.67
N PRO A 2 -6.97 13.18 35.61
CA PRO A 2 -5.71 12.45 35.76
C PRO A 2 -5.45 11.56 34.53
N LEU A 3 -4.18 11.44 34.13
CA LEU A 3 -3.76 10.69 32.93
C LEU A 3 -4.34 9.25 32.85
N PRO A 4 -4.37 8.45 33.93
CA PRO A 4 -4.98 7.11 33.87
C PRO A 4 -6.44 7.12 33.44
N ALA A 5 -7.25 8.06 33.93
CA ALA A 5 -8.66 8.13 33.56
C ALA A 5 -8.85 8.53 32.08
N ALA A 6 -8.03 9.46 31.58
CA ALA A 6 -8.04 9.83 30.16
C ALA A 6 -7.66 8.64 29.26
N ALA A 7 -6.64 7.86 29.68
CA ALA A 7 -6.18 6.68 28.97
C ALA A 7 -7.25 5.58 28.91
N GLU A 8 -7.97 5.32 30.01
CA GLU A 8 -9.08 4.36 30.04
C GLU A 8 -10.23 4.78 29.11
N ARG A 9 -10.58 6.07 29.12
CA ARG A 9 -11.62 6.60 28.21
C ARG A 9 -11.22 6.43 26.76
N LEU A 10 -9.97 6.75 26.42
CA LEU A 10 -9.44 6.54 25.07
C LEU A 10 -9.45 5.06 24.68
N ARG A 11 -8.98 4.17 25.56
CA ARG A 11 -8.99 2.72 25.32
C ARG A 11 -10.39 2.21 25.04
N THR A 12 -11.36 2.61 25.85
CA THR A 12 -12.78 2.24 25.69
C THR A 12 -13.33 2.72 24.34
N ALA A 13 -13.05 3.97 23.97
CA ALA A 13 -13.50 4.54 22.71
C ALA A 13 -12.88 3.79 21.50
N LEU A 14 -11.60 3.48 21.56
CA LEU A 14 -10.90 2.75 20.51
C LEU A 14 -11.40 1.30 20.39
N ALA A 15 -11.60 0.60 21.51
CA ALA A 15 -12.14 -0.76 21.52
C ALA A 15 -13.55 -0.81 20.89
N GLY A 16 -14.42 0.14 21.28
CA GLY A 16 -15.76 0.26 20.68
C GLY A 16 -15.72 0.56 19.19
N ALA A 17 -14.83 1.45 18.73
CA ALA A 17 -14.66 1.76 17.32
C ALA A 17 -14.12 0.55 16.52
N ALA A 18 -13.14 -0.16 17.08
CA ALA A 18 -12.54 -1.35 16.48
C ALA A 18 -13.59 -2.44 16.23
N GLN A 19 -14.40 -2.75 17.24
CA GLN A 19 -15.41 -3.81 17.15
C GLN A 19 -16.64 -3.39 16.34
N GLY A 20 -17.13 -2.16 16.55
CA GLY A 20 -18.38 -1.68 15.97
C GLY A 20 -18.26 -1.20 14.53
N ARG A 21 -17.13 -0.59 14.16
CA ARG A 21 -16.94 0.06 12.85
C ARG A 21 -15.84 -0.55 12.00
N LEU A 22 -14.74 -0.99 12.62
CA LEU A 22 -13.64 -1.58 11.86
C LEU A 22 -13.79 -3.08 11.64
N GLY A 23 -14.58 -3.78 12.46
CA GLY A 23 -14.69 -5.24 12.42
C GLY A 23 -13.43 -5.95 12.96
N LEU A 24 -12.64 -5.26 13.79
CA LEU A 24 -11.41 -5.79 14.37
C LEU A 24 -11.70 -6.54 15.67
N VAL A 25 -11.07 -7.70 15.83
CA VAL A 25 -11.01 -8.41 17.10
C VAL A 25 -9.89 -7.79 17.93
N VAL A 26 -10.23 -7.30 19.12
CA VAL A 26 -9.29 -6.70 20.07
C VAL A 26 -9.22 -7.56 21.32
N ALA A 27 -8.01 -7.82 21.79
CA ALA A 27 -7.74 -8.52 23.05
C ALA A 27 -6.78 -7.68 23.89
N GLU A 28 -6.98 -7.70 25.21
CA GLU A 28 -6.01 -7.15 26.15
C GLU A 28 -4.90 -8.18 26.38
N VAL A 29 -3.65 -7.71 26.33
CA VAL A 29 -2.47 -8.55 26.52
C VAL A 29 -1.48 -7.85 27.45
N ASP A 30 -0.85 -8.63 28.32
CA ASP A 30 0.23 -8.14 29.16
C ASP A 30 1.51 -7.98 28.34
N VAL A 31 1.95 -6.73 28.18
CA VAL A 31 3.21 -6.42 27.48
C VAL A 31 4.32 -6.25 28.53
N ARG A 32 5.40 -7.03 28.42
CA ARG A 32 6.60 -6.89 29.25
C ARG A 32 7.66 -6.10 28.49
N VAL A 33 8.15 -5.02 29.10
CA VAL A 33 9.30 -4.28 28.58
C VAL A 33 10.57 -5.03 29.01
N THR A 34 11.30 -5.58 28.05
CA THR A 34 12.52 -6.37 28.32
C THR A 34 13.79 -5.54 28.27
N GLU A 35 13.78 -4.44 27.51
CA GLU A 35 14.89 -3.51 27.36
C GLU A 35 14.34 -2.14 26.95
N LEU A 36 15.03 -1.06 27.30
CA LEU A 36 14.69 0.30 26.87
C LEU A 36 15.73 0.81 25.87
N LEU A 37 15.26 1.25 24.71
CA LEU A 37 16.10 1.91 23.72
C LEU A 37 16.64 3.21 24.32
N THR A 38 17.96 3.28 24.48
CA THR A 38 18.65 4.44 25.06
C THR A 38 19.09 5.42 23.97
N GLU A 39 19.34 4.93 22.76
CA GLU A 39 19.64 5.77 21.61
C GLU A 39 18.37 6.02 20.79
N PRO A 40 18.11 7.25 20.35
CA PRO A 40 17.00 7.55 19.46
C PRO A 40 17.17 6.76 18.16
N LEU A 41 16.08 6.10 17.71
CA LEU A 41 16.08 5.39 16.43
C LEU A 41 16.47 6.40 15.34
N ALA A 42 17.57 6.12 14.63
CA ALA A 42 17.95 6.93 13.49
C ALA A 42 16.74 7.01 12.55
N PRO A 43 16.40 8.20 12.04
CA PRO A 43 15.33 8.31 11.06
C PRO A 43 15.63 7.32 9.92
N PRO A 44 14.61 6.62 9.39
CA PRO A 44 14.84 5.75 8.24
C PRO A 44 15.54 6.58 7.19
N ALA A 45 16.68 6.09 6.69
CA ALA A 45 17.39 6.75 5.61
C ALA A 45 16.37 6.95 4.48
N ALA A 46 15.96 8.20 4.26
CA ALA A 46 15.22 8.55 3.06
C ALA A 46 16.14 8.13 1.91
N ASP A 47 15.69 7.17 1.10
CA ASP A 47 16.42 6.50 0.01
C ASP A 47 17.53 7.42 -0.53
N ALA A 48 18.73 7.27 0.07
CA ALA A 48 19.89 8.00 -0.37
C ALA A 48 20.30 7.27 -1.64
N ALA A 49 19.99 7.88 -2.78
CA ALA A 49 20.51 7.51 -4.08
C ALA A 49 21.97 7.05 -3.89
N ALA A 50 22.21 5.79 -4.25
CA ALA A 50 23.49 5.13 -4.01
C ALA A 50 24.65 6.06 -4.44
N PRO A 51 25.71 6.21 -3.62
CA PRO A 51 26.82 7.09 -3.95
C PRO A 51 27.45 6.68 -5.28
N GLY A 52 27.52 7.61 -6.22
CA GLY A 52 28.27 7.46 -7.46
C GLY A 52 29.73 7.12 -7.13
N VAL A 53 30.21 6.02 -7.70
CA VAL A 53 31.62 5.61 -7.61
C VAL A 53 32.50 6.65 -8.32
N PRO A 54 33.71 6.96 -7.79
CA PRO A 54 34.50 8.11 -8.22
C PRO A 54 35.12 7.90 -9.60
N ALA A 55 35.14 8.97 -10.40
CA ALA A 55 35.86 9.05 -11.66
C ALA A 55 37.38 9.08 -11.42
N GLY A 56 38.11 8.21 -12.14
CA GLY A 56 39.58 8.22 -12.27
C GLY A 56 39.98 8.18 -13.75
N PRO A 57 41.18 8.68 -14.12
CA PRO A 57 41.35 9.51 -15.32
C PRO A 57 41.78 8.76 -16.60
N ASP A 58 41.55 9.47 -17.70
CA ASP A 58 41.82 9.25 -19.14
C ASP A 58 42.98 8.33 -19.59
N GLY A 59 42.72 7.57 -20.66
CA GLY A 59 43.74 7.07 -21.61
C GLY A 59 43.20 6.01 -22.59
N PRO A 60 43.39 6.11 -23.94
CA PRO A 60 42.53 5.47 -24.95
C PRO A 60 43.12 4.21 -25.62
N ASP A 61 42.22 3.43 -26.24
CA ASP A 61 42.32 2.70 -27.53
C ASP A 61 41.63 1.32 -27.50
N GLU A 62 40.67 1.16 -28.42
CA GLU A 62 39.87 -0.02 -28.76
C GLU A 62 40.76 -1.18 -29.30
N PRO A 63 40.34 -2.47 -29.23
CA PRO A 63 39.37 -2.98 -30.22
C PRO A 63 38.43 -4.15 -29.80
N ASP A 64 37.29 -4.19 -30.50
CA ASP A 64 36.47 -5.34 -30.93
C ASP A 64 36.18 -6.56 -30.02
N GLY A 65 34.89 -6.66 -29.64
CA GLY A 65 34.10 -7.90 -29.48
C GLY A 65 33.65 -8.26 -28.05
N PRO A 66 32.58 -9.07 -27.86
CA PRO A 66 31.34 -9.27 -28.63
C PRO A 66 30.12 -8.59 -27.96
N ASP A 67 28.99 -8.51 -28.68
CA ASP A 67 27.70 -7.98 -28.21
C ASP A 67 27.34 -8.41 -26.78
N VAL A 68 27.48 -7.50 -25.83
CA VAL A 68 26.81 -7.57 -24.54
C VAL A 68 25.36 -7.18 -24.82
N PRO A 69 24.34 -8.01 -24.53
CA PRO A 69 22.97 -7.57 -24.64
C PRO A 69 22.82 -6.42 -23.65
N GLU A 70 22.61 -5.24 -24.21
CA GLU A 70 22.21 -4.03 -23.53
C GLU A 70 21.08 -4.43 -22.58
N ALA A 71 21.35 -4.38 -21.27
CA ALA A 71 20.35 -4.51 -20.24
C ALA A 71 19.45 -3.28 -20.39
N THR A 72 18.54 -3.36 -21.35
CA THR A 72 17.44 -2.43 -21.51
C THR A 72 16.68 -2.52 -20.21
N SER A 73 16.91 -1.52 -19.36
CA SER A 73 16.05 -1.18 -18.25
C SER A 73 14.65 -1.08 -18.85
N GLY A 74 13.87 -2.15 -18.69
CA GLY A 74 12.57 -2.29 -19.29
C GLY A 74 11.74 -1.10 -18.85
N ALA A 75 11.42 -0.22 -19.79
CA ALA A 75 10.41 0.80 -19.59
C ALA A 75 9.18 0.12 -18.96
N PRO A 76 8.50 0.74 -17.97
CA PRO A 76 7.31 0.17 -17.36
C PRO A 76 6.38 -0.30 -18.48
N ARG A 77 6.08 -1.61 -18.55
CA ARG A 77 5.14 -2.09 -19.55
C ARG A 77 3.85 -1.33 -19.34
N PRO A 78 3.25 -0.74 -20.38
CA PRO A 78 1.98 -0.05 -20.22
C PRO A 78 0.98 -1.07 -19.68
N VAL A 79 0.48 -0.81 -18.47
CA VAL A 79 -0.64 -1.55 -17.90
C VAL A 79 -1.77 -1.43 -18.92
N PRO A 80 -2.36 -2.54 -19.42
CA PRO A 80 -3.46 -2.42 -20.36
C PRO A 80 -4.56 -1.62 -19.68
N ALA A 81 -4.98 -0.50 -20.29
CA ALA A 81 -5.84 0.51 -19.66
C ALA A 81 -7.08 -0.09 -18.97
N GLY A 82 -7.63 -1.17 -19.52
CA GLY A 82 -8.80 -1.88 -18.97
C GLY A 82 -8.58 -2.68 -17.68
N ASP A 83 -7.36 -2.91 -17.22
CA ASP A 83 -7.14 -3.57 -15.91
C ASP A 83 -7.50 -2.63 -14.75
N THR A 84 -7.23 -1.33 -14.90
CA THR A 84 -7.59 -0.30 -13.91
C THR A 84 -9.11 -0.20 -13.79
N ASP A 85 -9.81 -0.13 -14.93
CA ASP A 85 -11.27 -0.04 -14.98
C ASP A 85 -11.93 -1.29 -14.40
N ARG A 86 -11.42 -2.49 -14.75
CA ARG A 86 -11.89 -3.76 -14.17
C ARG A 86 -11.70 -3.81 -12.65
N ALA A 87 -10.58 -3.31 -12.13
CA ALA A 87 -10.34 -3.25 -10.70
C ALA A 87 -11.27 -2.26 -9.98
N VAL A 88 -11.53 -1.09 -10.59
CA VAL A 88 -12.49 -0.11 -10.05
C VAL A 88 -13.91 -0.67 -10.05
N GLU A 89 -14.34 -1.27 -11.16
CA GLU A 89 -15.66 -1.89 -11.30
C GLU A 89 -15.86 -3.00 -10.26
N ALA A 90 -14.89 -3.92 -10.14
CA ALA A 90 -14.92 -4.99 -9.15
C ALA A 90 -14.98 -4.46 -7.71
N ALA A 91 -14.24 -3.40 -7.40
CA ALA A 91 -14.27 -2.78 -6.07
C ALA A 91 -15.63 -2.11 -5.78
N LEU A 92 -16.21 -1.41 -6.76
CA LEU A 92 -17.52 -0.76 -6.62
C LEU A 92 -18.69 -1.75 -6.51
N ALA A 93 -18.53 -2.95 -7.05
CA ALA A 93 -19.52 -4.01 -6.91
C ALA A 93 -19.62 -4.56 -5.47
N VAL A 94 -18.63 -4.30 -4.61
CA VAL A 94 -18.63 -4.76 -3.21
C VAL A 94 -19.57 -3.89 -2.36
N PRO A 95 -20.58 -4.48 -1.71
CA PRO A 95 -21.46 -3.74 -0.80
C PRO A 95 -20.68 -3.01 0.30
N GLY A 96 -21.01 -1.74 0.51
CA GLY A 96 -20.35 -0.87 1.49
C GLY A 96 -19.22 -0.01 0.94
N VAL A 97 -18.80 -0.22 -0.32
CA VAL A 97 -17.96 0.73 -1.06
C VAL A 97 -18.85 1.82 -1.66
N LEU A 98 -18.61 3.09 -1.31
CA LEU A 98 -19.39 4.21 -1.86
C LEU A 98 -18.80 4.70 -3.17
N ARG A 99 -17.49 4.95 -3.16
CA ARG A 99 -16.77 5.46 -4.31
C ARG A 99 -15.27 5.20 -4.19
N PRO A 100 -14.55 5.17 -5.31
CA PRO A 100 -13.11 5.29 -5.29
C PRO A 100 -12.73 6.65 -4.68
N ALA A 101 -11.66 6.68 -3.89
CA ALA A 101 -11.15 7.93 -3.34
C ALA A 101 -10.49 8.73 -4.48
N THR A 102 -11.02 9.91 -4.78
CA THR A 102 -10.34 10.88 -5.63
C THR A 102 -9.35 11.65 -4.75
N ALA A 103 -8.05 11.43 -4.94
CA ALA A 103 -7.02 12.13 -4.17
C ALA A 103 -7.20 13.66 -4.25
N PRO A 104 -7.08 14.42 -3.15
CA PRO A 104 -7.22 15.89 -3.18
C PRO A 104 -6.09 16.61 -3.91
N VAL A 105 -4.99 15.92 -4.27
CA VAL A 105 -3.83 16.54 -4.92
C VAL A 105 -3.23 15.60 -5.98
N GLY A 106 -3.51 15.89 -7.24
CA GLY A 106 -2.55 15.80 -8.35
C GLY A 106 -2.00 14.45 -8.85
N LEU A 107 -2.30 13.29 -8.25
CA LEU A 107 -1.75 11.98 -8.68
C LEU A 107 -2.79 10.96 -9.18
N GLY A 108 -3.86 11.46 -9.80
CA GLY A 108 -4.33 10.93 -11.08
C GLY A 108 -5.06 9.59 -11.19
N ARG A 109 -5.31 8.80 -10.14
CA ARG A 109 -6.24 7.62 -10.20
C ARG A 109 -6.42 6.97 -8.83
N SER A 110 -7.62 6.49 -8.54
CA SER A 110 -7.95 5.78 -7.29
C SER A 110 -7.39 4.36 -7.19
N VAL A 111 -6.83 3.83 -8.29
CA VAL A 111 -6.21 2.51 -8.36
C VAL A 111 -4.78 2.66 -8.89
N HIS A 112 -3.82 2.19 -8.12
CA HIS A 112 -2.41 2.15 -8.50
C HIS A 112 -1.99 0.72 -8.76
N ILE A 113 -1.55 0.43 -9.98
CA ILE A 113 -0.99 -0.86 -10.36
C ILE A 113 0.51 -0.66 -10.50
N GLU A 114 1.29 -1.32 -9.64
CA GLU A 114 2.74 -1.30 -9.66
C GLU A 114 3.27 -2.66 -10.13
N GLU A 115 4.03 -2.68 -11.22
CA GLU A 115 4.84 -3.81 -11.64
C GLU A 115 6.25 -3.62 -11.06
N ARG A 116 6.60 -4.35 -10.00
CA ARG A 116 7.96 -4.31 -9.45
C ARG A 116 8.79 -5.43 -10.08
N ALA A 117 9.89 -5.05 -10.73
CA ALA A 117 10.85 -6.00 -11.29
C ALA A 117 11.33 -6.96 -10.20
N ALA A 118 11.41 -8.26 -10.53
CA ALA A 118 11.87 -9.29 -9.61
C ALA A 118 13.38 -9.13 -9.35
N GLY A 119 13.74 -8.28 -8.39
CA GLY A 119 15.08 -8.22 -7.80
C GLY A 119 15.16 -9.08 -6.55
N GLU A 120 16.36 -9.55 -6.21
CA GLU A 120 16.64 -10.23 -4.94
C GLU A 120 16.22 -9.33 -3.76
N GLY A 121 15.28 -9.82 -2.94
CA GLY A 121 14.76 -9.09 -1.77
C GLY A 121 13.42 -8.37 -1.94
N ALA A 122 12.73 -8.49 -3.09
CA ALA A 122 11.39 -7.95 -3.24
C ALA A 122 10.38 -8.68 -2.32
N ALA A 123 9.83 -7.99 -1.32
CA ALA A 123 8.87 -8.54 -0.35
C ALA A 123 7.52 -8.97 -0.97
N LEU A 124 7.24 -8.58 -2.21
CA LEU A 124 6.03 -8.96 -2.94
C LEU A 124 6.41 -9.49 -4.33
N PRO A 125 6.08 -10.76 -4.66
CA PRO A 125 6.28 -11.27 -5.99
C PRO A 125 5.18 -10.73 -6.92
N ARG A 126 5.57 -10.35 -8.15
CA ARG A 126 4.72 -10.21 -9.35
C ARG A 126 3.42 -9.38 -9.13
N ARG A 127 3.50 -8.07 -9.39
CA ARG A 127 2.37 -7.12 -9.54
C ARG A 127 1.54 -6.85 -8.26
N HIS A 128 1.49 -5.58 -7.88
CA HIS A 128 0.75 -5.08 -6.72
C HIS A 128 -0.33 -4.08 -7.14
N VAL A 129 -1.54 -4.22 -6.60
CA VAL A 129 -2.65 -3.28 -6.83
C VAL A 129 -3.00 -2.61 -5.51
N ARG A 130 -2.92 -1.27 -5.45
CA ARG A 130 -3.43 -0.46 -4.34
C ARG A 130 -4.74 0.20 -4.77
N VAL A 131 -5.81 -0.06 -4.04
CA VAL A 131 -7.14 0.51 -4.27
C VAL A 131 -7.47 1.47 -3.14
N GLU A 132 -7.78 2.73 -3.48
CA GLU A 132 -8.13 3.77 -2.52
C GLU A 132 -9.64 4.00 -2.54
N LEU A 133 -10.31 3.89 -1.39
CA LEU A 133 -11.78 3.84 -1.29
C LEU A 133 -12.34 4.74 -0.19
N VAL A 134 -13.59 5.15 -0.39
CA VAL A 134 -14.48 5.69 0.64
C VAL A 134 -15.58 4.67 0.92
N LEU A 135 -15.78 4.34 2.19
CA LEU A 135 -16.76 3.33 2.62
C LEU A 135 -18.01 3.98 3.21
N ALA A 136 -19.12 3.23 3.25
CA ALA A 136 -20.31 3.66 3.98
C ALA A 136 -20.01 3.72 5.49
N ARG A 137 -20.60 4.68 6.21
CA ARG A 137 -20.33 4.90 7.65
C ARG A 137 -20.65 3.71 8.55
N ASP A 138 -21.63 2.90 8.15
CA ASP A 138 -22.14 1.70 8.82
C ASP A 138 -21.44 0.41 8.35
N ALA A 139 -20.60 0.48 7.32
CA ALA A 139 -19.85 -0.67 6.83
C ALA A 139 -18.72 -1.06 7.80
N ARG A 140 -18.55 -2.37 8.03
CA ARG A 140 -17.40 -2.91 8.75
C ARG A 140 -16.17 -2.87 7.86
N ALA A 141 -15.27 -1.93 8.14
CA ALA A 141 -14.17 -1.60 7.22
C ALA A 141 -13.29 -2.81 6.83
N LEU A 142 -12.94 -3.68 7.78
CA LEU A 142 -12.13 -4.87 7.51
C LEU A 142 -12.84 -5.88 6.62
N ASP A 143 -14.14 -6.09 6.85
CA ASP A 143 -14.93 -7.07 6.08
C ASP A 143 -15.06 -6.60 4.63
N VAL A 144 -15.34 -5.32 4.41
CA VAL A 144 -15.37 -4.71 3.07
C VAL A 144 -13.99 -4.75 2.42
N ALA A 145 -12.92 -4.41 3.13
CA ALA A 145 -11.56 -4.45 2.58
C ALA A 145 -11.14 -5.86 2.15
N ARG A 146 -11.56 -6.90 2.89
CA ARG A 146 -11.35 -8.30 2.53
C ARG A 146 -12.14 -8.69 1.29
N ALA A 147 -13.42 -8.33 1.23
CA ALA A 147 -14.26 -8.59 0.06
C ALA A 147 -13.74 -7.88 -1.19
N VAL A 148 -13.27 -6.63 -1.08
CA VAL A 148 -12.61 -5.89 -2.18
C VAL A 148 -11.33 -6.60 -2.62
N ARG A 149 -10.49 -7.03 -1.69
CA ARG A 149 -9.25 -7.77 -2.02
C ARG A 149 -9.57 -9.03 -2.83
N GLU A 150 -10.59 -9.78 -2.44
CA GLU A 150 -11.04 -10.98 -3.15
C GLU A 150 -11.61 -10.64 -4.53
N ALA A 151 -12.54 -9.69 -4.61
CA ALA A 151 -13.18 -9.28 -5.86
C ALA A 151 -12.18 -8.74 -6.89
N VAL A 152 -11.27 -7.86 -6.47
CA VAL A 152 -10.24 -7.28 -7.34
C VAL A 152 -9.20 -8.33 -7.74
N GLY A 153 -8.80 -9.20 -6.81
CA GLY A 153 -7.88 -10.30 -7.10
C GLY A 153 -8.45 -11.29 -8.13
N ALA A 154 -9.74 -11.58 -8.06
CA ALA A 154 -10.44 -12.46 -9.00
C ALA A 154 -10.72 -11.82 -10.37
N ALA A 155 -10.88 -10.49 -10.43
CA ALA A 155 -11.13 -9.76 -11.69
C ALA A 155 -9.89 -9.61 -12.58
N LEU A 156 -8.69 -9.86 -12.05
CA LEU A 156 -7.42 -9.70 -12.76
C LEU A 156 -6.78 -11.05 -13.06
N PRO A 157 -6.29 -11.27 -14.29
CA PRO A 157 -5.85 -12.60 -14.77
C PRO A 157 -4.61 -13.14 -14.04
N ASP A 158 -3.78 -12.24 -13.49
CA ASP A 158 -2.47 -12.60 -12.92
C ASP A 158 -2.53 -12.89 -11.41
N THR A 159 -3.71 -12.84 -10.79
CA THR A 159 -3.90 -12.96 -9.32
C THR A 159 -2.93 -12.08 -8.53
N PRO A 160 -2.95 -10.74 -8.74
CA PRO A 160 -1.99 -9.85 -8.11
C PRO A 160 -2.23 -9.74 -6.60
N THR A 161 -1.21 -9.26 -5.89
CA THR A 161 -1.40 -8.87 -4.48
C THR A 161 -2.21 -7.56 -4.43
N VAL A 162 -3.24 -7.49 -3.59
CA VAL A 162 -4.11 -6.29 -3.48
C VAL A 162 -4.05 -5.68 -2.08
N ALA A 163 -3.68 -4.40 -2.01
CA ALA A 163 -3.82 -3.55 -0.84
C ALA A 163 -5.05 -2.64 -0.98
N VAL A 164 -5.79 -2.47 0.11
CA VAL A 164 -6.95 -1.58 0.18
C VAL A 164 -6.66 -0.48 1.17
N LEU A 165 -6.77 0.76 0.74
CA LEU A 165 -6.59 1.95 1.55
C LEU A 165 -7.95 2.64 1.75
N VAL A 166 -8.42 2.68 2.99
CA VAL A 166 -9.66 3.36 3.35
C VAL A 166 -9.33 4.81 3.66
N MET A 167 -9.74 5.72 2.77
CA MET A 167 -9.45 7.15 2.86
C MET A 167 -10.54 7.94 3.59
N GLY A 168 -11.69 7.33 3.83
CA GLY A 168 -12.78 7.97 4.56
C GLY A 168 -14.04 7.13 4.66
N PHE A 169 -15.00 7.67 5.39
CA PHE A 169 -16.34 7.14 5.52
C PHE A 169 -17.36 8.23 5.18
N GLY A 170 -18.39 7.89 4.41
CA GLY A 170 -19.43 8.82 3.97
C GLY A 170 -20.83 8.20 4.02
N ASP A 171 -21.81 9.01 3.64
CA ASP A 171 -23.18 8.57 3.38
C ASP A 171 -23.43 8.60 1.86
N LEU A 172 -24.46 7.89 1.39
CA LEU A 172 -24.80 7.85 -0.04
C LEU A 172 -25.35 9.23 -0.47
N GLY A 173 -24.48 10.10 -0.97
CA GLY A 173 -24.85 11.46 -1.40
C GLY A 173 -23.77 12.55 -1.23
N ASP A 174 -22.65 12.24 -0.54
CA ASP A 174 -21.47 13.13 -0.38
C ASP A 174 -20.39 12.96 -1.47
#